data_AF-A0A1D4JYL4-F1
#
_entry.id   AF-A0A1D4JYL4-F1
#
_cell.length_a   1.000
_cell.length_b   1.000
_cell.length_c   1.000
_cell.angle_alpha   90.00
_cell.angle_beta   90.00
_cell.angle_gamma   90.00
#
_symmetry.space_group_name_H-M   'P 1'
#
loop_
_entity.id
_entity.type
_entity.pdbx_description
1 polymer ?
#
loop_
_entity_poly.entity_id
_entity_poly.type
_entity_poly.pdbx_seq_one_letter_code
_entity_poly.pdbx_strand_id
1 'polypeptide(L)'
;MYIYVFVLFWILINIIYFIQERNEKFKTNRSSVIRYLIINILCGYSIPTAMASIYVFGATVNGFEVFNYWILIVVAMFLSWLGLHLILCNEFEIVQNTNGNLSKIIGVALKILAIGILIYLKVVVPSTQDENKFIWLSIIPIIAIDVFLGRSYFNYALFCNEEKEVNSSSLKE
;
A
#
# COMPACT_ATOMS: atom_id res chain seq x y z
N MET A 1 14.19 -17.37 9.14
CA MET A 1 14.09 -17.68 7.69
C MET A 1 13.15 -16.71 6.97
N TYR A 2 11.87 -16.60 7.36
CA TYR A 2 10.88 -15.71 6.71
C TYR A 2 11.29 -14.23 6.64
N ILE A 3 11.91 -13.73 7.70
CA ILE A 3 12.40 -12.35 7.79
C ILE A 3 13.43 -12.02 6.69
N TYR A 4 14.37 -12.93 6.40
CA TYR A 4 15.37 -12.73 5.35
C TYR A 4 14.72 -12.64 3.96
N VAL A 5 13.68 -13.46 3.73
CA VAL A 5 12.89 -13.42 2.50
C VAL A 5 12.19 -12.07 2.37
N PHE A 6 11.62 -11.55 3.46
CA PHE A 6 10.99 -10.23 3.48
C PHE A 6 11.99 -9.10 3.18
N VAL A 7 13.17 -9.10 3.82
CA VAL A 7 14.18 -8.06 3.58
C VAL A 7 14.67 -8.07 2.13
N LEU A 8 14.91 -9.26 1.57
CA LEU A 8 15.32 -9.40 0.18
C LEU A 8 14.23 -8.89 -0.76
N PHE A 9 12.98 -9.26 -0.52
CA PHE A 9 11.83 -8.76 -1.28
C PHE A 9 11.67 -7.23 -1.16
N TRP A 10 11.84 -6.68 0.04
CA TRP A 10 11.79 -5.24 0.31
C TRP A 10 12.86 -4.47 -0.48
N ILE A 11 14.11 -4.96 -0.47
CA ILE A 11 15.21 -4.37 -1.24
C ILE A 11 14.90 -4.42 -2.75
N LEU A 12 14.44 -5.56 -3.26
CA LEU A 12 14.10 -5.70 -4.68
C LEU A 12 13.02 -4.72 -5.13
N ILE A 13 11.95 -4.54 -4.35
CA ILE A 13 10.90 -3.55 -4.67
C ILE A 13 11.47 -2.14 -4.75
N ASN A 14 12.30 -1.74 -3.78
CA ASN A 14 12.87 -0.39 -3.74
C ASN A 14 13.84 -0.16 -4.92
N ILE A 15 14.62 -1.17 -5.31
CA ILE A 15 15.47 -1.09 -6.52
C ILE A 15 14.62 -0.93 -7.78
N ILE A 16 13.54 -1.72 -7.92
CA ILE A 16 12.64 -1.63 -9.07
C ILE A 16 11.99 -0.24 -9.14
N TYR A 17 11.55 0.30 -7.99
CA TYR A 17 11.02 1.66 -7.89
C TYR A 17 12.06 2.71 -8.30
N PHE A 18 13.30 2.61 -7.83
CA PHE A 18 14.38 3.54 -8.21
C PHE A 18 14.68 3.50 -9.72
N ILE A 19 14.72 2.31 -10.32
CA ILE A 19 14.92 2.15 -11.77
C ILE A 19 13.74 2.73 -12.55
N GLN A 20 12.51 2.57 -12.03
CA GLN A 20 11.31 3.14 -12.63
C GLN A 20 11.36 4.67 -12.63
N GLU A 21 11.70 5.29 -11.49
CA GLU A 21 11.76 6.75 -11.36
C GLU A 21 12.86 7.37 -12.25
N ARG A 22 14.00 6.67 -12.41
CA ARG A 22 15.12 7.13 -13.24
C ARG A 22 14.85 7.01 -14.74
N ASN A 23 13.93 6.13 -15.16
CA ASN A 23 13.60 5.96 -16.56
C ASN A 23 12.60 7.03 -17.01
N GLU A 24 13.10 8.21 -17.41
CA GLU A 24 12.29 9.32 -17.94
C GLU A 24 11.49 8.96 -19.22
N LYS A 25 11.83 7.86 -19.89
CA LYS A 25 11.12 7.35 -21.07
C LYS A 25 9.92 6.50 -20.65
N PHE A 26 8.91 7.14 -20.08
CA PHE A 26 7.62 6.47 -19.85
C PHE A 26 6.91 6.28 -21.18
N LYS A 27 6.83 5.02 -21.64
CA LYS A 27 5.91 4.66 -22.72
C LYS A 27 4.49 4.86 -22.20
N THR A 28 3.68 5.66 -22.87
CA THR A 28 2.25 5.92 -22.58
C THR A 28 1.35 4.73 -22.93
N ASN A 29 1.85 3.50 -22.77
CA ASN A 29 1.06 2.30 -22.95
C ASN A 29 0.38 1.94 -21.62
N ARG A 30 -0.89 1.54 -21.66
CA ARG A 30 -1.70 1.12 -20.51
C ARG A 30 -0.98 0.16 -19.57
N SER A 31 -0.26 -0.83 -20.11
CA SER A 31 0.53 -1.78 -19.31
C SER A 31 1.62 -1.10 -18.48
N SER A 32 2.24 -0.05 -19.02
CA SER A 32 3.28 0.72 -18.31
C SER A 32 2.71 1.56 -17.18
N VAL A 33 1.52 2.16 -17.37
CA VAL A 33 0.85 2.96 -16.34
C VAL A 33 0.35 2.07 -15.18
N ILE A 34 -0.23 0.91 -15.50
CA ILE A 34 -0.63 -0.07 -14.47
C ILE A 34 0.58 -0.57 -13.69
N ARG A 35 1.67 -0.90 -14.39
CA ARG A 35 2.93 -1.32 -13.75
C ARG A 35 3.47 -0.22 -12.81
N TYR A 36 3.44 1.03 -13.25
CA TYR A 36 3.84 2.18 -12.45
C TYR A 36 3.04 2.28 -11.15
N LEU A 37 1.71 2.17 -11.25
CA LEU A 37 0.81 2.19 -10.10
C LEU A 37 1.10 1.04 -9.12
N ILE A 38 1.26 -0.19 -9.62
CA ILE A 38 1.56 -1.37 -8.79
C ILE A 38 2.89 -1.20 -8.04
N ILE A 39 3.94 -0.73 -8.72
CA ILE A 39 5.25 -0.54 -8.10
C ILE A 39 5.19 0.56 -7.03
N ASN A 40 4.46 1.65 -7.28
CA ASN A 40 4.29 2.71 -6.28
C ASN A 40 3.52 2.22 -5.05
N ILE A 41 2.46 1.42 -5.24
CA ILE A 41 1.71 0.79 -4.15
C ILE A 41 2.62 -0.12 -3.31
N LEU A 42 3.33 -1.03 -3.98
CA LEU A 42 4.23 -1.97 -3.32
C LEU A 42 5.31 -1.23 -2.55
N CYS A 43 5.99 -0.28 -3.19
CA CYS A 43 7.06 0.50 -2.56
C CYS A 43 6.53 1.32 -1.37
N GLY A 44 5.39 1.98 -1.54
CA GLY A 44 4.73 2.75 -0.48
C GLY A 44 4.49 1.91 0.75
N TYR A 45 3.63 0.89 0.67
CA TYR A 45 3.27 0.07 1.83
C TYR A 45 4.42 -0.80 2.35
N SER A 46 5.49 -1.00 1.58
CA SER A 46 6.69 -1.70 2.05
C SER A 46 7.41 -0.97 3.19
N ILE A 47 7.35 0.37 3.23
CA ILE A 47 8.02 1.20 4.24
C ILE A 47 7.42 1.00 5.65
N PRO A 48 6.11 1.20 5.88
CA PRO A 48 5.50 0.99 7.19
C PRO A 48 5.54 -0.48 7.59
N THR A 49 5.46 -1.40 6.61
CA THR A 49 5.66 -2.85 6.87
C THR A 49 7.07 -3.14 7.38
N ALA A 50 8.10 -2.57 6.76
CA ALA A 50 9.48 -2.74 7.20
C ALA A 50 9.70 -2.12 8.59
N MET A 51 9.16 -0.93 8.83
CA MET A 51 9.24 -0.24 10.12
C MET A 51 8.58 -1.07 11.23
N ALA A 52 7.36 -1.54 11.03
CA ALA A 52 6.68 -2.41 11.99
C ALA A 52 7.37 -3.78 12.14
N SER A 53 8.04 -4.26 11.09
CA SER A 53 8.83 -5.49 11.14
C SER A 53 10.07 -5.36 12.02
N ILE A 54 10.62 -4.16 12.27
CA ILE A 54 11.76 -3.94 13.20
C ILE A 54 11.48 -4.57 14.57
N TYR A 55 10.27 -4.38 15.10
CA TYR A 55 9.82 -5.03 16.33
C TYR A 55 9.95 -6.57 16.26
N VAL A 56 9.58 -7.16 15.12
CA VAL A 56 9.60 -8.61 14.92
C VAL A 56 11.03 -9.15 14.94
N PHE A 57 12.01 -8.41 14.41
CA PHE A 57 13.43 -8.80 14.54
C PHE A 57 13.87 -8.80 16.00
N GLY A 58 13.62 -7.70 16.70
CA GLY A 58 14.02 -7.52 18.09
C GLY A 58 13.41 -8.55 19.02
N ALA A 59 12.11 -8.80 18.88
CA ALA A 59 11.44 -9.83 19.67
C ALA A 59 11.90 -11.26 19.32
N THR A 60 12.22 -11.55 18.05
CA THR A 60 12.77 -12.85 17.64
C THR A 60 14.17 -13.09 18.25
N VAL A 61 15.04 -12.07 18.27
CA VAL A 61 16.38 -12.18 18.90
C VAL A 61 16.27 -12.44 20.40
N ASN A 62 15.23 -11.91 21.05
CA ASN A 62 14.91 -12.17 22.45
C ASN A 62 14.18 -13.52 22.69
N GLY A 63 14.04 -14.37 21.67
CA GLY A 63 13.49 -15.73 21.79
C GLY A 63 11.97 -15.82 21.76
N PHE A 64 11.24 -14.75 21.41
CA PHE A 64 9.79 -14.79 21.32
C PHE A 64 9.29 -15.31 19.96
N GLU A 65 8.23 -16.11 19.99
CA GLU A 65 7.50 -16.52 18.78
C GLU A 65 6.59 -15.39 18.29
N VAL A 66 7.07 -14.63 17.31
CA VAL A 66 6.39 -13.41 16.83
C VAL A 66 5.86 -13.48 15.40
N PHE A 67 5.88 -14.67 14.79
CA PHE A 67 5.43 -14.87 13.41
C PHE A 67 3.95 -14.50 13.21
N ASN A 68 3.08 -14.86 14.15
CA ASN A 68 1.66 -14.53 14.09
C ASN A 68 1.42 -13.00 14.12
N TYR A 69 2.20 -12.28 14.93
CA TYR A 69 2.13 -10.82 14.97
C TYR A 69 2.63 -10.19 13.67
N TRP A 70 3.68 -10.76 13.07
CA TRP A 70 4.18 -10.31 11.78
C TRP A 70 3.14 -10.50 10.66
N ILE A 71 2.43 -11.63 10.62
CA ILE A 71 1.32 -11.84 9.69
C ILE A 71 0.24 -10.78 9.89
N LEU A 72 -0.14 -10.48 11.14
CA LEU A 72 -1.13 -9.43 11.44
C LEU A 72 -0.69 -8.04 10.95
N ILE A 73 0.61 -7.72 11.03
CA ILE A 73 1.16 -6.48 10.45
C ILE A 73 0.95 -6.48 8.94
N VAL A 74 1.34 -7.55 8.24
CA VAL A 74 1.18 -7.65 6.77
C VAL A 74 -0.30 -7.55 6.36
N VAL A 75 -1.19 -8.22 7.10
CA VAL A 75 -2.64 -8.15 6.89
C VAL A 75 -3.17 -6.73 7.10
N ALA A 76 -2.73 -6.02 8.14
CA ALA A 76 -3.11 -4.63 8.38
C ALA A 76 -2.68 -3.72 7.22
N MET A 77 -1.47 -3.90 6.70
CA MET A 77 -0.96 -3.11 5.57
C MET A 77 -1.75 -3.39 4.29
N PHE A 78 -2.07 -4.66 4.04
CA PHE A 78 -2.91 -5.07 2.90
C PHE A 78 -4.32 -4.49 2.99
N LEU A 79 -4.96 -4.53 4.16
CA LEU A 79 -6.28 -3.95 4.40
C LEU A 79 -6.26 -2.43 4.25
N SER A 80 -5.21 -1.76 4.73
CA SER A 80 -5.02 -0.33 4.57
C SER A 80 -4.93 0.05 3.09
N TRP A 81 -4.13 -0.71 2.32
CA TRP A 81 -4.04 -0.55 0.88
C TRP A 81 -5.37 -0.77 0.17
N LEU A 82 -6.07 -1.88 0.45
CA LEU A 82 -7.37 -2.17 -0.15
C LEU A 82 -8.39 -1.07 0.15
N GLY A 83 -8.40 -0.56 1.38
CA GLY A 83 -9.25 0.55 1.78
C GLY A 83 -8.98 1.80 0.94
N LEU A 84 -7.70 2.16 0.76
CA LEU A 84 -7.31 3.28 -0.09
C LEU A 84 -7.68 3.06 -1.56
N HIS A 85 -7.42 1.86 -2.09
CA HIS A 85 -7.70 1.50 -3.47
C HIS A 85 -9.19 1.68 -3.79
N LEU A 86 -10.08 1.21 -2.91
CA LEU A 86 -11.53 1.37 -3.09
C LEU A 86 -11.98 2.83 -3.05
N ILE A 87 -11.43 3.62 -2.12
CA ILE A 87 -11.75 5.06 -2.02
C ILE A 87 -11.33 5.78 -3.30
N LEU A 88 -10.08 5.62 -3.72
CA LEU A 88 -9.51 6.37 -4.86
C LEU A 88 -10.05 5.91 -6.21
N CYS A 89 -10.25 4.60 -6.43
CA CYS A 89 -10.87 4.11 -7.66
C CYS A 89 -12.29 4.66 -7.84
N ASN A 90 -13.00 4.90 -6.75
CA ASN A 90 -14.32 5.49 -6.80
C ASN A 90 -14.29 7.03 -6.89
N GLU A 91 -13.41 7.71 -6.14
CA GLU A 91 -13.26 9.17 -6.18
C GLU A 91 -12.88 9.67 -7.57
N PHE A 92 -12.02 8.93 -8.27
CA PHE A 92 -11.58 9.28 -9.62
C PHE A 92 -12.35 8.57 -10.74
N GLU A 93 -13.49 7.95 -10.44
CA GLU A 93 -14.37 7.29 -11.42
C GLU A 93 -13.65 6.31 -12.36
N ILE A 94 -12.61 5.66 -11.85
CA ILE A 94 -11.81 4.69 -12.60
C ILE A 94 -12.69 3.48 -12.98
N VAL A 95 -13.60 3.10 -12.08
CA VAL A 95 -14.57 2.01 -12.26
C VAL A 95 -15.99 2.59 -12.28
N GLN A 96 -16.64 2.59 -13.45
CA GLN A 96 -17.94 3.23 -13.66
C GLN A 96 -19.16 2.43 -13.14
N ASN A 97 -18.98 1.17 -12.71
CA ASN A 97 -20.08 0.23 -12.46
C ASN A 97 -20.28 -0.15 -10.98
N THR A 98 -19.79 0.65 -10.04
CA THR A 98 -19.96 0.38 -8.60
C THR A 98 -20.81 1.45 -7.94
N ASN A 99 -21.70 1.06 -7.02
CA ASN A 99 -22.38 1.99 -6.12
C ASN A 99 -21.32 2.79 -5.35
N GLY A 100 -21.01 4.00 -5.82
CA GLY A 100 -19.81 4.69 -5.37
C GLY A 100 -19.78 5.02 -3.88
N ASN A 101 -20.95 5.28 -3.29
CA ASN A 101 -21.02 5.48 -1.84
C ASN A 101 -20.70 4.20 -1.04
N LEU A 102 -21.09 3.02 -1.53
CA LEU A 102 -20.82 1.75 -0.85
C LEU A 102 -19.33 1.42 -0.85
N SER A 103 -18.64 1.58 -1.99
CA SER A 103 -17.19 1.32 -2.08
C SER A 103 -16.39 2.28 -1.20
N LYS A 104 -16.77 3.56 -1.14
CA LYS A 104 -16.17 4.54 -0.22
C LYS A 104 -16.35 4.15 1.24
N ILE A 105 -17.57 3.78 1.66
CA ILE A 105 -17.85 3.36 3.05
C ILE A 105 -17.05 2.12 3.42
N ILE A 106 -17.03 1.10 2.54
CA ILE A 106 -16.24 -0.12 2.76
C ILE A 106 -14.76 0.23 2.84
N GLY A 107 -14.26 1.11 1.98
CA GLY A 107 -12.86 1.54 1.99
C GLY A 107 -12.46 2.23 3.30
N VAL A 108 -13.33 3.11 3.82
CA VAL A 108 -13.13 3.75 5.15
C VAL A 108 -13.16 2.72 6.27
N ALA A 109 -14.11 1.76 6.24
CA ALA A 109 -14.18 0.69 7.23
C ALA A 109 -12.90 -0.16 7.25
N LEU A 110 -12.35 -0.49 6.08
CA LEU A 110 -11.09 -1.23 5.97
C LEU A 110 -9.89 -0.45 6.52
N LYS A 111 -9.84 0.87 6.30
CA LYS A 111 -8.81 1.75 6.89
C LYS A 111 -8.88 1.76 8.42
N ILE A 112 -10.09 1.91 8.98
CA ILE A 112 -10.29 1.88 10.43
C ILE A 112 -9.89 0.51 10.99
N LEU A 113 -10.27 -0.58 10.31
CA LEU A 113 -9.92 -1.94 10.72
C LEU A 113 -8.40 -2.17 10.68
N ALA A 114 -7.72 -1.70 9.65
CA ALA A 114 -6.26 -1.78 9.54
C ALA A 114 -5.54 -1.05 10.70
N ILE A 115 -5.96 0.19 11.00
CA ILE A 115 -5.43 0.95 12.14
C ILE A 115 -5.77 0.24 13.45
N GLY A 116 -6.97 -0.30 13.58
CA GLY A 116 -7.42 -1.07 14.73
C GLY A 116 -6.54 -2.30 15.00
N ILE A 117 -6.15 -3.04 13.95
CA ILE A 117 -5.21 -4.17 14.07
C ILE A 117 -3.85 -3.71 14.60
N LEU A 118 -3.32 -2.59 14.11
CA LEU A 118 -2.02 -2.06 14.58
C LEU A 118 -2.08 -1.61 16.04
N ILE A 119 -3.19 -0.98 16.46
CA ILE A 119 -3.42 -0.60 17.85
C ILE A 119 -3.54 -1.85 18.74
N TYR A 120 -4.27 -2.87 18.28
CA TYR A 120 -4.40 -4.15 18.98
C TYR A 120 -3.04 -4.82 19.17
N LEU A 121 -2.23 -4.88 18.12
CA LEU A 121 -0.89 -5.46 18.18
C LEU A 121 -0.03 -4.77 19.23
N LYS A 122 -0.07 -3.43 19.31
CA LYS A 122 0.66 -2.66 20.32
C LYS A 122 0.34 -3.08 21.77
N VAL A 123 -0.85 -3.62 22.04
CA VAL A 123 -1.25 -4.08 23.38
C VAL A 123 -0.82 -5.53 23.65
N VAL A 124 -0.92 -6.39 22.64
CA VAL A 124 -0.74 -7.85 22.82
C VAL A 124 0.70 -8.31 22.60
N VAL A 125 1.52 -7.54 21.87
CA VAL A 125 2.91 -7.90 21.63
C VAL A 125 3.75 -7.92 22.91
N PRO A 126 4.63 -8.92 23.12
CA PRO A 126 5.56 -8.93 24.23
C PRO A 126 6.43 -7.67 24.23
N SER A 127 6.56 -7.07 25.40
CA SER A 127 7.42 -5.89 25.60
C SER A 127 8.86 -6.34 25.79
N THR A 128 9.58 -6.48 24.67
CA THR A 128 11.00 -6.86 24.69
C THR A 128 11.94 -5.70 24.96
N GLN A 129 11.47 -4.45 24.82
CA GLN A 129 12.10 -3.16 25.14
C GLN A 129 11.22 -2.04 24.53
N ASP A 130 11.80 -0.93 24.07
CA ASP A 130 11.17 0.16 23.32
C ASP A 130 10.76 -0.22 21.87
N GLU A 131 11.04 -1.44 21.44
CA GLU A 131 10.81 -1.91 20.07
C GLU A 131 9.32 -1.92 19.68
N ASN A 132 8.43 -2.09 20.66
CA ASN A 132 6.98 -2.00 20.44
C ASN A 132 6.54 -0.60 19.95
N LYS A 133 7.34 0.45 20.19
CA LYS A 133 7.10 1.81 19.69
C LYS A 133 7.13 1.86 18.16
N PHE A 134 7.89 0.98 17.49
CA PHE A 134 7.96 0.93 16.02
C PHE A 134 6.63 0.53 15.37
N ILE A 135 5.81 -0.29 16.04
CA ILE A 135 4.46 -0.63 15.56
C ILE A 135 3.60 0.63 15.53
N TRP A 136 3.62 1.43 16.60
CA TRP A 136 2.86 2.68 16.65
C TRP A 136 3.40 3.74 15.68
N LEU A 137 4.72 3.90 15.64
CA LEU A 137 5.38 4.85 14.73
C LEU A 137 5.08 4.54 13.27
N SER A 138 4.81 3.28 12.90
CA SER A 138 4.44 2.88 11.54
C SER A 138 3.12 3.48 11.04
N ILE A 139 2.25 3.97 11.93
CA ILE A 139 0.99 4.61 11.55
C ILE A 139 1.24 5.94 10.81
N ILE A 140 2.26 6.70 11.21
CA ILE A 140 2.61 7.99 10.59
C ILE A 140 2.97 7.82 9.10
N PRO A 141 3.90 6.93 8.71
CA PRO A 141 4.20 6.73 7.31
C PRO A 141 3.02 6.18 6.52
N ILE A 142 2.09 5.40 7.10
CA ILE A 142 0.86 4.97 6.39
C ILE A 142 0.09 6.19 5.86
N ILE A 143 -0.12 7.20 6.71
CA ILE A 143 -0.85 8.43 6.32
C ILE A 143 -0.09 9.16 5.21
N ALA A 144 1.23 9.29 5.33
CA ALA A 144 2.06 9.95 4.31
C ALA A 144 2.01 9.21 2.95
N ILE A 145 2.03 7.88 2.99
CA ILE A 145 1.95 7.02 1.81
C ILE A 145 0.58 7.13 1.15
N ASP A 146 -0.49 7.20 1.94
CA ASP A 146 -1.83 7.35 1.39
C ASP A 146 -1.97 8.62 0.55
N VAL A 147 -1.42 9.74 1.05
CA VAL A 147 -1.36 11.01 0.31
C VAL A 147 -0.51 10.88 -0.96
N PHE A 148 0.67 10.26 -0.85
CA PHE A 148 1.57 10.06 -2.00
C PHE A 148 0.94 9.19 -3.09
N LEU A 149 0.25 8.12 -2.69
CA LEU A 149 -0.46 7.23 -3.61
C LEU A 149 -1.64 7.93 -4.26
N GLY A 150 -2.32 8.86 -3.57
CA GLY A 150 -3.36 9.72 -4.15
C GLY A 150 -2.94 10.31 -5.49
N ARG A 151 -1.72 10.86 -5.59
CA ARG A 151 -1.15 11.38 -6.85
C ARG A 151 -1.01 10.30 -7.93
N SER A 152 -0.57 9.10 -7.55
CA SER A 152 -0.40 7.99 -8.50
C SER A 152 -1.73 7.52 -9.08
N TYR A 153 -2.79 7.46 -8.26
CA TYR A 153 -4.15 7.12 -8.72
C TYR A 153 -4.74 8.23 -9.58
N PHE A 154 -4.52 9.50 -9.23
CA PHE A 154 -4.96 10.62 -10.03
C PHE A 154 -4.39 10.59 -11.45
N ASN A 155 -3.07 10.36 -11.57
CA ASN A 155 -2.42 10.22 -12.88
C ASN A 155 -2.96 9.02 -13.68
N TYR A 156 -3.25 7.90 -12.99
CA TYR A 156 -3.85 6.74 -13.64
C TYR A 156 -5.28 7.02 -14.13
N ALA A 157 -6.06 7.76 -13.36
CA ALA A 157 -7.41 8.16 -13.75
C ALA A 157 -7.43 9.09 -14.96
N LEU A 158 -6.51 10.06 -15.02
CA LEU A 158 -6.33 10.93 -16.19
C LEU A 158 -6.08 10.09 -17.46
N PHE A 159 -5.15 9.13 -17.38
CA PHE A 159 -4.87 8.22 -18.49
C PHE A 159 -6.11 7.43 -18.93
N CYS A 160 -6.88 6.88 -17.98
CA CYS A 160 -8.10 6.14 -18.30
C CYS A 160 -9.19 7.03 -18.93
N ASN A 161 -9.27 8.30 -18.54
CA ASN A 161 -10.25 9.24 -19.09
C ASN A 161 -9.88 9.66 -20.52
N GLU A 162 -8.61 9.96 -20.79
CA GLU A 162 -8.11 10.22 -22.15
C GLU A 162 -8.35 9.01 -23.08
N GLU A 163 -8.08 7.78 -22.59
CA GLU A 163 -8.34 6.54 -23.35
C GLU A 163 -9.84 6.38 -23.67
N LYS A 164 -10.74 6.77 -22.75
CA LYS A 164 -12.20 6.74 -23.00
C LYS A 164 -12.62 7.79 -24.03
N GLU A 165 -12.09 9.00 -23.95
CA GLU A 165 -12.42 10.08 -24.89
C GLU A 165 -12.03 9.73 -26.33
N VAL A 166 -10.80 9.25 -26.54
CA VAL A 166 -10.30 8.85 -27.87
C VAL A 166 -11.15 7.74 -28.48
N ASN A 167 -11.47 6.70 -27.70
CA ASN A 167 -12.32 5.60 -28.16
C ASN A 167 -13.75 6.07 -28.48
N SER A 168 -14.28 7.06 -27.76
CA SER A 168 -15.60 7.62 -28.01
C SER A 168 -15.65 8.48 -29.28
N SER A 169 -14.55 9.15 -29.64
CA SER A 169 -14.44 9.92 -30.89
C SER A 169 -14.28 9.02 -32.12
N SER A 170 -13.52 7.91 -32.03
CA SER A 170 -13.32 6.98 -33.15
C SER A 170 -14.57 6.17 -33.50
N LEU A 171 -15.56 6.09 -32.61
CA LEU A 171 -16.84 5.41 -32.86
C LEU A 171 -17.88 6.33 -33.52
N LYS A 172 -17.58 7.63 -33.66
CA LYS A 172 -18.48 8.63 -34.25
C LYS A 172 -18.12 9.00 -35.70
N GLU A 173 -16.99 8.51 -36.21
CA GLU A 173 -16.58 8.58 -37.63
C GLU A 173 -16.94 7.28 -38.36
#